data_AF-A0A5N5LV64-F1
#
_entry.id   AF-A0A5N5LV64-F1
#
_cell.length_a   1.000
_cell.length_b   1.000
_cell.length_c   1.000
_cell.angle_alpha   90.00
_cell.angle_beta   90.00
_cell.angle_gamma   90.00
#
_symmetry.space_group_name_H-M   'P 1'
#
loop_
_entity.id
_entity.type
_entity.pdbx_description
1 polymer ?
#
loop_
_entity_poly.entity_id
_entity_poly.type
_entity_poly.pdbx_seq_one_letter_code
_entity_poly.pdbx_strand_id
1 'polypeptide(L)'
;MMEGEFLSLSTIKSVMPDFVPQPYGWGECKSTPGTYFLVLDFLDLIAEIPDPATFARLLSDLHKKGESPTGMFGFPLPTCHGKIIQPNTWDSNWCRYFTRLITIFYDADMAINGPIPGYVEAFETLKKHVIPRLLEPLQAEGRVIKPCLVHGDLWEENVGTSVNTGEPLVYDASCSYAHHDIYLLRFSLREPTEEWDDRNLL
;
A
#
# COMPACT_ATOMS: atom_id res chain seq x y z
N MET A 1 7.62 -1.53 -10.87
CA MET A 1 7.80 -2.26 -9.59
C MET A 1 9.01 -1.71 -8.84
N MET A 2 10.25 -2.09 -9.20
CA MET A 2 11.47 -1.70 -8.43
C MET A 2 11.64 -0.19 -8.19
N GLU A 3 11.41 0.65 -9.20
CA GLU A 3 11.46 2.11 -9.04
C GLU A 3 10.43 2.65 -8.04
N GLY A 4 9.20 2.12 -8.11
CA GLY A 4 8.10 2.51 -7.24
C GLY A 4 8.36 2.11 -5.78
N GLU A 5 8.89 0.91 -5.55
CA GLU A 5 9.28 0.43 -4.22
C GLU A 5 10.47 1.23 -3.68
N PHE A 6 11.50 1.49 -4.50
CA PHE A 6 12.63 2.34 -4.12
C PHE A 6 12.16 3.73 -3.66
N LEU A 7 11.28 4.38 -4.42
CA LEU A 7 10.74 5.68 -4.05
C LEU A 7 9.87 5.58 -2.79
N SER A 8 9.08 4.52 -2.64
CA SER A 8 8.24 4.28 -1.47
C SER A 8 9.06 4.18 -0.20
N LEU A 9 10.08 3.32 -0.18
CA LEU A 9 11.01 3.15 0.93
C LEU A 9 11.79 4.44 1.20
N SER A 10 12.28 5.11 0.16
CA SER A 10 13.00 6.38 0.31
C SER A 10 12.11 7.47 0.94
N THR A 11 10.83 7.50 0.56
CA THR A 11 9.86 8.46 1.11
C THR A 11 9.59 8.16 2.58
N ILE A 12 9.35 6.90 2.96
CA ILE A 12 9.17 6.53 4.37
C ILE A 12 10.44 6.82 5.17
N LYS A 13 11.63 6.45 4.68
CA LYS A 13 12.93 6.69 5.33
C LYS A 13 13.16 8.17 5.62
N SER A 14 12.71 9.06 4.74
CA SER A 14 12.83 10.52 4.94
C SER A 14 11.95 11.06 6.09
N VAL A 15 10.88 10.34 6.43
CA VAL A 15 9.92 10.70 7.48
C VAL A 15 10.22 9.96 8.79
N MET A 16 10.59 8.68 8.69
CA MET A 16 10.89 7.78 9.80
C MET A 16 12.15 6.95 9.47
N PRO A 17 13.35 7.46 9.80
CA PRO A 17 14.62 6.84 9.39
C PRO A 17 14.81 5.40 9.85
N ASP A 18 14.23 4.99 10.99
CA ASP A 18 14.46 3.65 11.56
C ASP A 18 13.31 2.67 11.26
N PHE A 19 12.26 3.10 10.55
CA PHE A 19 11.05 2.30 10.35
C PHE A 19 11.08 1.43 9.08
N VAL A 20 12.05 1.64 8.19
CA VAL A 20 12.23 0.90 6.93
C VAL A 20 13.71 0.63 6.66
N PRO A 21 14.07 -0.41 5.90
CA PRO A 21 15.46 -0.61 5.44
C PRO A 21 15.94 0.59 4.63
N GLN A 22 17.25 0.87 4.64
CA GLN A 22 17.84 1.86 3.74
C GLN A 22 17.77 1.36 2.29
N PRO A 23 17.12 2.09 1.36
CA PRO A 23 17.27 1.82 -0.06
C PRO A 23 18.55 2.47 -0.59
N TYR A 24 19.36 1.70 -1.32
CA TYR A 24 20.62 2.15 -1.91
C TYR A 24 20.51 2.43 -3.42
N GLY A 25 19.66 1.69 -4.13
CA GLY A 25 19.44 1.92 -5.55
C GLY A 25 18.60 0.83 -6.20
N TRP A 26 18.15 1.11 -7.41
CA TRP A 26 17.44 0.16 -8.28
C TRP A 26 17.93 0.33 -9.72
N GLY A 27 17.66 -0.64 -10.58
CA GLY A 27 17.98 -0.52 -12.00
C GLY A 27 17.70 -1.78 -12.80
N GLU A 28 17.98 -1.71 -14.11
CA GLU A 28 17.91 -2.83 -15.03
C GLU A 28 19.27 -3.56 -15.10
N CYS A 29 19.24 -4.89 -15.08
CA CYS A 29 20.41 -5.74 -15.22
C CYS A 29 20.96 -5.66 -16.66
N LYS A 30 22.17 -5.10 -16.84
CA LYS A 30 22.81 -4.98 -18.15
C LYS A 30 22.98 -6.30 -18.91
N SER A 31 23.23 -7.40 -18.18
CA SER A 31 23.42 -8.73 -18.77
C SER A 31 22.11 -9.40 -19.18
N THR A 32 20.97 -8.91 -18.69
CA THR A 32 19.66 -9.55 -18.87
C THR A 32 18.59 -8.46 -18.96
N PRO A 33 18.38 -7.87 -20.15
CA PRO A 33 17.35 -6.86 -20.37
C PRO A 33 15.97 -7.36 -19.95
N GLY A 34 15.17 -6.48 -19.35
CA GLY A 34 13.88 -6.80 -18.75
C GLY A 34 13.94 -7.34 -17.32
N THR A 35 15.13 -7.64 -16.79
CA THR A 35 15.32 -7.99 -15.38
C THR A 35 15.77 -6.78 -14.59
N TYR A 36 15.11 -6.52 -13.46
CA TYR A 36 15.39 -5.37 -12.61
C TYR A 36 15.85 -5.82 -11.22
N PHE A 37 16.55 -4.93 -10.52
CA PHE A 37 17.01 -5.15 -9.16
C PHE A 37 16.68 -3.95 -8.27
N LEU A 38 16.63 -4.22 -6.97
CA LEU A 38 16.57 -3.26 -5.88
C LEU A 38 17.61 -3.67 -4.82
N VAL A 39 18.37 -2.70 -4.32
CA VAL A 39 19.40 -2.92 -3.30
C VAL A 39 18.99 -2.19 -2.03
N LEU A 40 18.83 -2.95 -0.95
CA LEU A 40 18.39 -2.47 0.37
C LEU A 40 19.36 -2.94 1.46
N ASP A 41 19.21 -2.42 2.68
CA ASP A 41 19.78 -3.05 3.87
C ASP A 41 19.36 -4.52 3.99
N PHE A 42 20.28 -5.37 4.41
CA PHE A 42 19.93 -6.70 4.88
C PHE A 42 19.34 -6.60 6.28
N LEU A 43 18.16 -7.19 6.48
CA LEU A 43 17.42 -7.13 7.73
C LEU A 43 17.53 -8.45 8.49
N ASP A 44 18.21 -8.44 9.62
CA ASP A 44 18.12 -9.52 10.61
C ASP A 44 16.84 -9.35 11.42
N LEU A 45 15.87 -10.24 11.21
CA LEU A 45 14.53 -10.15 11.81
C LEU A 45 14.27 -11.29 12.80
N ILE A 46 13.55 -10.95 13.88
CA ILE A 46 12.95 -11.94 14.78
C ILE A 46 11.71 -12.51 14.10
N ALA A 47 11.56 -13.85 14.10
CA ALA A 47 10.41 -14.55 13.53
C ALA A 47 9.17 -14.48 14.46
N GLU A 48 8.83 -13.28 14.92
CA GLU A 48 7.67 -13.01 15.78
C GLU A 48 7.00 -11.71 15.35
N ILE A 49 5.67 -11.66 15.50
CA ILE A 49 4.88 -10.46 15.24
C ILE A 49 5.30 -9.39 16.26
N PRO A 50 5.58 -8.14 15.83
CA PRO A 50 5.98 -7.09 16.76
C PRO A 50 4.87 -6.78 17.77
N ASP A 51 5.27 -6.19 18.91
CA ASP A 51 4.31 -5.69 19.90
C ASP A 51 3.26 -4.76 19.24
N PRO A 52 1.96 -5.12 19.27
CA PRO A 52 0.94 -4.38 18.53
C PRO A 52 0.81 -2.91 18.95
N ALA A 53 1.02 -2.61 20.23
CA ALA A 53 0.92 -1.24 20.74
C ALA A 53 2.06 -0.36 20.19
N THR A 54 3.28 -0.89 20.21
CA THR A 54 4.47 -0.23 19.66
C THR A 54 4.33 -0.04 18.16
N PHE A 55 3.93 -1.08 17.43
CA PHE A 55 3.74 -1.02 15.98
C PHE A 55 2.64 -0.02 15.58
N ALA A 56 1.48 -0.05 16.25
CA ALA A 56 0.39 0.88 15.99
C ALA A 56 0.81 2.34 16.25
N ARG A 57 1.66 2.58 17.25
CA ARG A 57 2.24 3.91 17.51
C ARG A 57 3.14 4.37 16.37
N LEU A 58 4.05 3.50 15.88
CA LEU A 58 4.93 3.82 14.76
C LEU A 58 4.14 4.08 13.47
N LEU A 59 3.13 3.27 13.18
CA LEU A 59 2.25 3.48 12.03
C LEU A 59 1.45 4.78 12.13
N SER A 60 0.93 5.11 13.32
CA SER A 60 0.27 6.39 13.57
C SER A 60 1.21 7.57 13.35
N ASP A 61 2.48 7.44 13.76
CA ASP A 61 3.50 8.45 13.55
C ASP A 61 3.82 8.65 12.07
N LEU A 62 3.89 7.57 11.28
CA LEU A 62 4.05 7.66 9.82
C LEU A 62 2.91 8.45 9.20
N HIS A 63 1.67 8.11 9.54
CA HIS A 63 0.48 8.79 9.01
C HIS A 63 0.42 10.27 9.42
N LYS A 64 0.89 10.62 10.62
CA LYS A 64 0.90 12.02 11.09
C LYS A 64 1.97 12.85 10.40
N LYS A 65 3.19 12.32 10.30
CA LYS A 65 4.40 13.01 9.82
C LYS A 65 4.55 12.99 8.31
N GLY A 66 4.04 11.96 7.64
CA GLY A 66 4.12 11.79 6.18
C GLY A 66 3.05 12.61 5.48
N GLU A 67 3.28 13.90 5.31
CA GLU A 67 2.33 14.81 4.67
C GLU A 67 2.45 14.78 3.14
N SER A 68 1.30 14.84 2.45
CA SER A 68 1.30 14.91 0.99
C SER A 68 1.95 16.21 0.51
N PRO A 69 2.97 16.14 -0.38
CA PRO A 69 3.66 17.33 -0.88
C PRO A 69 2.76 18.21 -1.75
N THR A 70 1.63 17.68 -2.23
CA THR A 70 0.65 18.38 -3.06
C THR A 70 -0.62 18.74 -2.28
N GLY A 71 -0.79 18.23 -1.05
CA GLY A 71 -2.06 18.26 -0.34
C GLY A 71 -3.16 17.40 -0.97
N MET A 72 -2.83 16.58 -1.98
CA MET A 72 -3.76 15.72 -2.71
C MET A 72 -3.49 14.23 -2.42
N PHE A 73 -4.44 13.36 -2.76
CA PHE A 73 -4.27 11.90 -2.76
C PHE A 73 -3.51 11.46 -4.01
N GLY A 74 -2.61 10.49 -3.91
CA GLY A 74 -1.78 10.02 -5.02
C GLY A 74 -0.34 9.79 -4.63
N PHE A 75 0.56 9.65 -5.61
CA PHE A 75 1.97 9.43 -5.38
C PHE A 75 2.78 9.92 -6.60
N PRO A 76 4.05 10.35 -6.43
CA PRO A 76 4.82 10.90 -7.54
C PRO A 76 5.06 9.93 -8.70
N LEU A 77 5.11 8.62 -8.41
CA LEU A 77 5.29 7.56 -9.40
C LEU A 77 4.25 6.45 -9.22
N PRO A 78 3.96 5.67 -10.26
CA PRO A 78 3.20 4.43 -10.11
C PRO A 78 3.89 3.48 -9.13
N THR A 79 3.11 2.88 -8.23
CA THR A 79 3.56 1.77 -7.38
C THR A 79 2.89 0.47 -7.82
N CYS A 80 3.21 -0.64 -7.18
CA CYS A 80 2.66 -1.96 -7.52
C CYS A 80 2.11 -2.64 -6.27
N HIS A 81 0.88 -3.16 -6.31
CA HIS A 81 0.39 -4.08 -5.29
C HIS A 81 0.46 -5.49 -5.88
N GLY A 82 1.44 -6.28 -5.46
CA GLY A 82 1.86 -7.46 -6.21
C GLY A 82 2.13 -7.08 -7.67
N LYS A 83 1.47 -7.76 -8.62
CA LYS A 83 1.64 -7.49 -10.07
C LYS A 83 0.78 -6.33 -10.60
N ILE A 84 -0.10 -5.78 -9.79
CA ILE A 84 -1.07 -4.76 -10.23
C ILE A 84 -0.44 -3.38 -10.10
N ILE A 85 -0.31 -2.68 -11.22
CA ILE A 85 0.21 -1.31 -11.25
C ILE A 85 -0.86 -0.35 -10.72
N GLN A 86 -0.50 0.43 -9.71
CA GLN A 86 -1.28 1.54 -9.17
C GLN A 86 -0.71 2.85 -9.72
N PRO A 87 -1.37 3.52 -10.68
CA PRO A 87 -0.85 4.74 -11.29
C PRO A 87 -0.71 5.91 -10.30
N ASN A 88 -1.45 5.89 -9.19
CA ASN A 88 -1.44 6.90 -8.13
C ASN A 88 -1.56 8.35 -8.63
N THR A 89 -2.28 8.56 -9.74
CA THR A 89 -2.53 9.90 -10.28
C THR A 89 -3.17 10.79 -9.23
N TRP A 90 -2.66 12.02 -9.10
CA TRP A 90 -3.11 12.96 -8.08
C TRP A 90 -4.59 13.29 -8.18
N ASP A 91 -5.27 13.35 -7.04
CA ASP A 91 -6.67 13.73 -6.92
C ASP A 91 -6.94 14.45 -5.61
N SER A 92 -7.73 15.52 -5.62
CA SER A 92 -8.12 16.25 -4.40
C SER A 92 -9.34 15.64 -3.72
N ASN A 93 -10.05 14.73 -4.39
CA ASN A 93 -11.25 14.08 -3.85
C ASN A 93 -10.95 12.60 -3.53
N TRP A 94 -11.16 12.21 -2.26
CA TRP A 94 -10.88 10.87 -1.77
C TRP A 94 -11.81 9.84 -2.40
N CYS A 95 -13.10 10.14 -2.50
CA CYS A 95 -14.09 9.25 -3.10
C CYS A 95 -13.69 8.88 -4.55
N ARG A 96 -13.30 9.87 -5.35
CA ARG A 96 -12.82 9.68 -6.72
C ARG A 96 -11.51 8.90 -6.77
N TYR A 97 -10.55 9.23 -5.91
CA TYR A 97 -9.28 8.52 -5.83
C TYR A 97 -9.49 7.03 -5.49
N PHE A 98 -10.23 6.75 -4.42
CA PHE A 98 -10.55 5.40 -3.95
C PHE A 98 -11.34 4.61 -5.00
N THR A 99 -12.32 5.24 -5.66
CA THR A 99 -13.08 4.61 -6.75
C THR A 99 -12.17 4.20 -7.89
N ARG A 100 -11.22 5.06 -8.28
CA ARG A 100 -10.24 4.73 -9.33
C ARG A 100 -9.34 3.58 -8.89
N LEU A 101 -8.87 3.61 -7.64
CA LEU A 101 -8.03 2.56 -7.07
C LEU A 101 -8.71 1.19 -7.10
N ILE A 102 -9.92 1.08 -6.55
CA ILE A 102 -10.64 -0.22 -6.52
C ILE A 102 -11.02 -0.70 -7.93
N THR A 103 -11.24 0.22 -8.88
CA THR A 103 -11.49 -0.09 -10.29
C THR A 103 -10.27 -0.76 -10.93
N ILE A 104 -9.06 -0.34 -10.60
CA ILE A 104 -7.83 -0.98 -11.11
C ILE A 104 -7.74 -2.45 -10.68
N PHE A 105 -8.07 -2.75 -9.42
CA PHE A 105 -8.09 -4.13 -8.94
C PHE A 105 -9.18 -4.96 -9.61
N TYR A 106 -10.38 -4.40 -9.76
CA TYR A 106 -11.46 -5.04 -10.50
C TYR A 106 -11.10 -5.33 -11.96
N ASP A 107 -10.52 -4.36 -12.68
CA ASP A 107 -10.12 -4.52 -14.08
C ASP A 107 -9.03 -5.58 -14.23
N ALA A 108 -8.08 -5.65 -13.29
CA ALA A 108 -7.05 -6.68 -13.26
C ALA A 108 -7.63 -8.09 -13.04
N ASP A 109 -8.56 -8.23 -12.10
CA ASP A 109 -9.28 -9.48 -11.84
C ASP A 109 -10.12 -9.91 -13.06
N MET A 110 -10.86 -8.98 -13.66
CA MET A 110 -11.63 -9.21 -14.89
C MET A 110 -10.78 -9.60 -16.08
N ALA A 111 -9.55 -9.08 -16.20
CA ALA A 111 -8.64 -9.44 -17.28
C ALA A 111 -8.11 -10.88 -17.16
N ILE A 112 -8.00 -11.41 -15.93
CA ILE A 112 -7.51 -12.76 -15.65
C ILE A 112 -8.66 -13.77 -15.68
N ASN A 113 -9.73 -13.49 -14.94
CA ASN A 113 -10.80 -14.43 -14.65
C ASN A 113 -12.02 -14.28 -15.57
N GLY A 114 -12.15 -13.13 -16.25
CA GLY A 114 -13.33 -12.81 -17.05
C GLY A 114 -14.58 -12.47 -16.22
N PRO A 115 -15.70 -12.15 -16.87
CA PRO A 115 -16.95 -11.81 -16.20
C PRO A 115 -17.56 -13.01 -15.48
N ILE A 116 -17.80 -12.86 -14.17
CA ILE A 116 -18.55 -13.81 -13.36
C ILE A 116 -20.00 -13.28 -13.17
N PRO A 117 -21.05 -14.12 -13.25
CA PRO A 117 -22.41 -13.69 -13.02
C PRO A 117 -22.59 -12.96 -11.68
N GLY A 118 -23.24 -11.80 -11.71
CA GLY A 118 -23.47 -10.96 -10.53
C GLY A 118 -22.26 -10.12 -10.08
N TYR A 119 -21.03 -10.48 -10.44
CA TYR A 119 -19.84 -9.74 -10.03
C TYR A 119 -19.77 -8.35 -10.68
N VAL A 120 -20.03 -8.27 -12.00
CA VAL A 120 -20.04 -7.00 -12.74
C VAL A 120 -21.13 -6.05 -12.19
N GLU A 121 -22.33 -6.57 -11.95
CA GLU A 121 -23.45 -5.77 -11.40
C GLU A 121 -23.18 -5.33 -9.95
N ALA A 122 -22.57 -6.20 -9.14
CA ALA A 122 -22.16 -5.87 -7.78
C ALA A 122 -21.08 -4.77 -7.78
N PHE A 123 -20.09 -4.84 -8.67
CA PHE A 123 -19.04 -3.82 -8.77
C PHE A 123 -19.61 -2.47 -9.25
N GLU A 124 -20.50 -2.48 -10.24
CA GLU A 124 -21.19 -1.25 -10.67
C GLU A 124 -22.05 -0.65 -9.56
N THR A 125 -22.72 -1.48 -8.76
CA THR A 125 -23.47 -1.03 -7.58
C THR A 125 -22.54 -0.44 -6.51
N LEU A 126 -21.41 -1.11 -6.24
CA LEU A 126 -20.38 -0.65 -5.32
C LEU A 126 -19.88 0.74 -5.73
N LYS A 127 -19.46 0.89 -6.98
CA LYS A 127 -18.92 2.12 -7.56
C LYS A 127 -19.93 3.27 -7.59
N LYS A 128 -21.18 2.99 -8.01
CA LYS A 128 -22.19 4.02 -8.24
C LYS A 128 -22.92 4.45 -6.96
N HIS A 129 -23.10 3.53 -6.01
CA HIS A 129 -23.97 3.77 -4.87
C HIS A 129 -23.26 3.65 -3.53
N VAL A 130 -22.47 2.59 -3.31
CA VAL A 130 -21.90 2.31 -1.99
C VAL A 130 -20.73 3.24 -1.70
N ILE A 131 -19.74 3.34 -2.59
CA ILE A 131 -18.55 4.17 -2.38
C ILE A 131 -18.93 5.64 -2.16
N PRO A 132 -19.76 6.29 -3.01
CA PRO A 132 -20.12 7.68 -2.78
C PRO A 132 -20.90 7.88 -1.49
N ARG A 133 -21.81 6.95 -1.14
CA ARG A 133 -22.60 7.05 0.10
C ARG A 133 -21.75 6.94 1.36
N LEU A 134 -20.65 6.19 1.31
CA LEU A 134 -19.73 6.04 2.44
C LEU A 134 -18.68 7.17 2.50
N LEU A 135 -18.12 7.55 1.35
CA LEU A 135 -16.93 8.42 1.32
C LEU A 135 -17.25 9.90 1.11
N GLU A 136 -18.29 10.27 0.36
CA GLU A 136 -18.64 11.68 0.17
C GLU A 136 -18.99 12.40 1.48
N PRO A 137 -19.74 11.78 2.43
CA PRO A 137 -20.00 12.43 3.71
C PRO A 137 -18.73 12.79 4.47
N LEU A 138 -17.64 12.02 4.33
CA LEU A 138 -16.37 12.30 5.03
C LEU A 138 -15.69 13.59 4.54
N GLN A 139 -16.10 14.12 3.39
CA GLN A 139 -15.61 15.37 2.79
C GLN A 139 -16.71 16.43 2.63
N ALA A 140 -17.90 16.18 3.17
CA ALA A 140 -19.03 17.10 3.11
C ALA A 140 -19.03 18.06 4.32
N GLU A 141 -19.81 19.14 4.22
CA GLU A 141 -20.07 20.06 5.34
C GLU A 141 -18.79 20.68 5.93
N GLY A 142 -17.79 20.94 5.09
CA GLY A 142 -16.51 21.52 5.50
C GLY A 142 -15.52 20.52 6.11
N ARG A 143 -15.86 19.23 6.18
CA ARG A 143 -14.90 18.17 6.55
C ARG A 143 -13.85 18.00 5.45
N VAL A 144 -12.60 17.78 5.87
CA VAL A 144 -11.47 17.56 4.98
C VAL A 144 -10.75 16.30 5.45
N ILE A 145 -10.54 15.38 4.52
CA ILE A 145 -9.65 14.25 4.73
C ILE A 145 -8.23 14.72 4.43
N LYS A 146 -7.33 14.59 5.41
CA LYS A 146 -5.89 14.79 5.19
C LYS A 146 -5.31 13.58 4.45
N PRO A 147 -4.72 13.73 3.26
CA PRO A 147 -3.91 12.69 2.65
C PRO A 147 -2.63 12.49 3.47
N CYS A 148 -2.38 11.26 3.91
CA CYS A 148 -1.17 10.87 4.62
C CYS A 148 -0.44 9.77 3.87
N LEU A 149 0.88 9.72 4.03
CA LEU A 149 1.71 8.65 3.52
C LEU A 149 1.29 7.33 4.17
N VAL A 150 0.87 6.36 3.36
CA VAL A 150 0.55 5.00 3.79
C VAL A 150 1.52 4.02 3.14
N HIS A 151 1.82 2.91 3.84
CA HIS A 151 2.72 1.86 3.35
C HIS A 151 2.24 1.22 2.03
N GLY A 152 0.93 1.03 1.88
CA GLY A 152 0.31 0.53 0.64
C GLY A 152 0.24 -0.99 0.49
N ASP A 153 1.05 -1.73 1.25
CA ASP A 153 0.92 -3.19 1.35
C ASP A 153 1.31 -3.70 2.74
N LEU A 154 0.52 -3.31 3.76
CA LEU A 154 0.84 -3.60 5.15
C LEU A 154 0.09 -4.82 5.66
N TRP A 155 0.84 -5.86 6.02
CA TRP A 155 0.36 -7.14 6.55
C TRP A 155 1.51 -7.86 7.29
N GLU A 156 1.21 -8.98 7.95
CA GLU A 156 2.13 -9.69 8.84
C GLU A 156 3.47 -10.10 8.20
N GLU A 157 3.50 -10.38 6.90
CA GLU A 157 4.75 -10.76 6.21
C GLU A 157 5.60 -9.56 5.79
N ASN A 158 5.03 -8.35 5.77
CA ASN A 158 5.73 -7.10 5.42
C ASN A 158 6.12 -6.27 6.66
N VAL A 159 6.14 -6.93 7.82
CA VAL A 159 6.48 -6.33 9.11
C VAL A 159 7.41 -7.28 9.85
N GLY A 160 8.45 -6.73 10.46
CA GLY A 160 9.36 -7.52 11.31
C GLY A 160 9.89 -6.72 12.48
N THR A 161 10.50 -7.41 13.44
CA THR A 161 11.25 -6.79 14.54
C THR A 161 12.73 -6.98 14.30
N SER A 162 13.51 -5.90 14.27
CA SER A 162 14.96 -6.01 14.07
C SER A 162 15.61 -6.74 15.25
N VAL A 163 16.47 -7.71 14.96
CA VAL A 163 17.32 -8.37 15.97
C VAL A 163 18.30 -7.36 16.61
N ASN A 164 18.77 -6.39 15.82
CA ASN A 164 19.80 -5.46 16.24
C ASN A 164 19.28 -4.36 17.17
N THR A 165 18.05 -3.88 16.95
CA THR A 165 17.46 -2.76 17.71
C THR A 165 16.31 -3.18 18.61
N GLY A 166 15.66 -4.32 18.34
CA GLY A 166 14.41 -4.72 19.00
C GLY A 166 13.19 -3.90 18.56
N GLU A 167 13.33 -3.03 17.55
CA GLU A 167 12.27 -2.15 17.09
C GLU A 167 11.52 -2.75 15.88
N PRO A 168 10.19 -2.51 15.76
CA PRO A 168 9.43 -2.87 14.57
C PRO A 168 9.84 -2.04 13.35
N LEU A 169 9.84 -2.66 12.19
CA LEU A 169 10.06 -2.04 10.89
C LEU A 169 9.17 -2.69 9.82
N VAL A 170 9.02 -1.98 8.69
CA VAL A 170 8.23 -2.43 7.53
C VAL A 170 9.09 -2.48 6.28
N TYR A 171 8.71 -3.31 5.32
CA TYR A 171 9.40 -3.48 4.04
C TYR A 171 8.41 -3.88 2.94
N ASP A 172 8.87 -3.92 1.69
CA ASP A 172 8.02 -4.14 0.50
C ASP A 172 6.89 -3.09 0.40
N ALA A 173 7.30 -1.82 0.35
CA ALA A 173 6.40 -0.68 0.38
C ALA A 173 5.84 -0.33 -1.00
N SER A 174 4.53 -0.08 -1.05
CA SER A 174 3.79 0.34 -2.24
C SER A 174 3.06 1.66 -1.99
N CYS A 175 3.82 2.68 -1.60
CA CYS A 175 3.28 3.88 -0.99
C CYS A 175 2.26 4.63 -1.84
N SER A 176 1.34 5.27 -1.15
CA SER A 176 0.56 6.38 -1.69
C SER A 176 0.24 7.39 -0.58
N TYR A 177 -0.18 8.59 -0.95
CA TYR A 177 -0.85 9.52 -0.05
C TYR A 177 -2.36 9.25 -0.13
N ALA A 178 -2.93 8.74 0.96
CA ALA A 178 -4.30 8.23 1.02
C ALA A 178 -4.98 8.60 2.35
N HIS A 179 -6.24 8.23 2.53
CA HIS A 179 -6.86 8.25 3.86
C HIS A 179 -6.18 7.19 4.75
N HIS A 180 -5.77 7.54 5.97
CA HIS A 180 -5.04 6.65 6.90
C HIS A 180 -5.65 5.25 7.12
N ASP A 181 -6.98 5.13 7.07
CA ASP A 181 -7.67 3.86 7.28
C ASP A 181 -7.66 2.88 6.09
N ILE A 182 -7.25 3.30 4.88
CA ILE A 182 -7.43 2.51 3.65
C ILE A 182 -6.83 1.10 3.73
N TYR A 183 -5.70 0.92 4.42
CA TYR A 183 -5.01 -0.37 4.53
C TYR A 183 -5.02 -0.95 5.96
N LEU A 184 -5.71 -0.33 6.91
CA LEU A 184 -5.84 -0.88 8.27
C LEU A 184 -6.72 -2.14 8.32
N LEU A 185 -7.55 -2.36 7.30
CA LEU A 185 -8.45 -3.52 7.22
C LEU A 185 -7.71 -4.86 7.08
N ARG A 186 -6.45 -4.89 6.60
CA ARG A 186 -5.74 -6.15 6.36
C ARG A 186 -5.29 -6.84 7.66
N PHE A 187 -4.98 -6.10 8.72
CA PHE A 187 -4.71 -6.69 10.06
C PHE A 187 -5.95 -7.28 10.74
N SER A 188 -7.16 -6.87 10.32
CA SER A 188 -8.40 -7.36 10.93
C SER A 188 -8.94 -8.62 10.24
N LEU A 189 -8.44 -8.94 9.05
CA LEU A 189 -8.81 -10.14 8.30
C LEU A 189 -7.79 -11.23 8.62
N ARG A 190 -7.98 -11.92 9.75
CA ARG A 190 -7.33 -13.21 9.99
C ARG A 190 -7.79 -14.12 8.85
N GLU A 191 -6.92 -14.45 7.89
CA GLU A 191 -7.26 -15.48 6.92
C GLU A 191 -7.58 -16.77 7.71
N PRO A 192 -8.67 -17.50 7.38
CA PRO A 192 -8.86 -18.84 7.89
C PRO A 192 -7.63 -19.65 7.48
N THR A 193 -6.89 -20.14 8.48
CA THR A 193 -5.76 -21.04 8.27
C THR A 193 -6.28 -22.33 7.66
N GLU A 194 -6.23 -22.43 6.33
CA GLU A 194 -6.03 -23.62 5.49
C GLU A 194 -6.57 -23.34 4.06
N GLU A 195 -5.75 -23.67 3.05
CA GLU A 195 -6.07 -23.80 1.62
C GLU A 195 -6.06 -22.58 0.66
N TRP A 196 -5.05 -21.70 0.62
CA TRP A 196 -4.79 -20.89 -0.61
C TRP A 196 -3.29 -20.58 -0.85
N ASP A 197 -2.45 -21.61 -0.85
CA ASP A 197 -1.03 -21.53 -1.24
C ASP A 197 -0.82 -21.87 -2.73
N ASP A 198 -1.47 -21.10 -3.61
CA ASP A 198 -1.21 -21.11 -5.07
C ASP A 198 -0.78 -19.73 -5.59
N ARG A 199 -0.50 -18.76 -4.71
CA ARG A 199 -0.14 -17.39 -5.10
C ARG A 199 1.29 -17.22 -5.64
N ASN A 200 2.05 -18.32 -5.77
CA ASN A 200 3.35 -18.37 -6.44
C ASN A 200 3.35 -19.11 -7.80
N LEU A 201 2.18 -19.41 -8.36
CA LEU A 201 2.04 -19.95 -9.72
C LEU A 201 1.30 -18.99 -10.67
N LEU A 202 1.66 -17.72 -10.68
CA LEU A 202 1.40 -16.83 -11.81
C LEU A 202 2.54 -15.84 -11.94
#